data_AF-A0A950TJM8-F1
#
_entry.id   AF-A0A950TJM8-F1
#
_cell.length_a   1.000
_cell.length_b   1.000
_cell.length_c   1.000
_cell.angle_alpha   90.00
_cell.angle_beta   90.00
_cell.angle_gamma   90.00
#
_symmetry.space_group_name_H-M   'P 1'
#
loop_
_entity.id
_entity.type
_entity.pdbx_description
1 polymer ?
#
loop_
_entity_poly.entity_id
_entity_poly.type
_entity_poly.pdbx_seq_one_letter_code
_entity_poly.pdbx_strand_id
1 'polypeptide(L)'
;MELLPKGANFIRAKTLWEIGLHIAGNPATPYGGNRDMVITVGSGSGPAFRPWLRLATGSAILAEEVAQGNGVDLAFVNPSALLTQAYRGVGLFRAPLPVRIVAVYPSWDRFVFMVHPRTGIRSLADIKAKRYPLRISVREDPTHSTHVLIDQAFALQGFSLKDIESWGGRLILCGGPADVRRLEPLGRGELDAVFDEGIVVWLEQALTAGLAPLELEPGEFD
;
A
#
# COMPACT_ATOMS: atom_id res chain seq x y z
N MET A 1 14.55 15.18 -19.83
CA MET A 1 15.30 14.04 -19.28
C MET A 1 16.67 14.08 -19.94
N GLU A 2 17.75 14.21 -19.17
CA GLU A 2 19.10 14.17 -19.76
C GLU A 2 19.33 12.83 -20.47
N LEU A 3 20.13 12.84 -21.54
CA LEU A 3 20.46 11.62 -22.27
C LEU A 3 21.28 10.70 -21.37
N LEU A 4 20.87 9.42 -21.28
CA LEU A 4 21.65 8.42 -20.57
C LEU A 4 23.06 8.32 -21.16
N PRO A 5 24.10 8.10 -20.34
CA PRO A 5 25.47 7.91 -20.81
C PRO A 5 25.57 6.80 -21.86
N LYS A 6 26.44 7.00 -22.86
CA LYS A 6 26.64 6.04 -23.95
C LYS A 6 27.85 5.14 -23.68
N GLY A 7 27.75 3.86 -24.06
CA GLY A 7 28.85 2.89 -23.96
C GLY A 7 28.34 1.47 -23.70
N ALA A 8 29.16 0.46 -24.03
CA ALA A 8 28.76 -0.95 -23.95
C ALA A 8 28.30 -1.37 -22.54
N ASN A 9 28.93 -0.82 -21.49
CA ASN A 9 28.53 -1.13 -20.11
C ASN A 9 27.16 -0.52 -19.74
N PHE A 10 26.88 0.71 -20.19
CA PHE A 10 25.60 1.36 -19.96
C PHE A 10 24.45 0.63 -20.67
N ILE A 11 24.70 0.13 -21.88
CA ILE A 11 23.72 -0.70 -22.61
C ILE A 11 23.39 -1.96 -21.80
N ARG A 12 24.40 -2.70 -21.33
CA ARG A 12 24.19 -3.90 -20.51
C ARG A 12 23.42 -3.60 -19.22
N ALA A 13 23.78 -2.52 -18.52
CA ALA A 13 23.09 -2.12 -17.29
C ALA A 13 21.61 -1.78 -17.55
N LYS A 14 21.31 -1.06 -18.64
CA LYS A 14 19.93 -0.78 -19.06
C LYS A 14 19.17 -2.07 -19.38
N THR A 15 19.77 -2.99 -20.12
CA THR A 15 19.15 -4.28 -20.45
C THR A 15 18.81 -5.10 -19.19
N LEU A 16 19.70 -5.13 -18.19
CA LEU A 16 19.42 -5.80 -16.91
C LEU A 16 18.25 -5.15 -16.16
N TRP A 17 18.18 -3.81 -16.15
CA TRP A 17 17.05 -3.09 -15.57
C TRP A 17 15.73 -3.42 -16.29
N GLU A 18 15.73 -3.45 -17.61
CA GLU A 18 14.54 -3.79 -18.42
C GLU A 18 14.06 -5.23 -18.16
N ILE A 19 14.98 -6.19 -18.05
CA ILE A 19 14.66 -7.58 -17.68
C ILE A 19 14.04 -7.65 -16.28
N GLY A 20 14.66 -6.98 -15.31
CA GLY A 20 14.15 -6.94 -13.93
C GLY A 20 12.75 -6.35 -13.87
N LEU A 21 12.50 -5.24 -14.59
CA LEU A 21 11.18 -4.62 -14.69
C LEU A 21 10.17 -5.54 -15.37
N HIS A 22 10.56 -6.30 -16.39
CA HIS A 22 9.65 -7.25 -17.05
C HIS A 22 9.22 -8.38 -16.11
N ILE A 23 10.14 -8.86 -15.26
CA ILE A 23 9.86 -9.92 -14.28
C ILE A 23 8.99 -9.38 -13.14
N ALA A 24 9.42 -8.27 -12.52
CA ALA A 24 8.75 -7.71 -11.35
C ALA A 24 7.46 -6.93 -11.68
N GLY A 25 7.37 -6.38 -12.89
CA GLY A 25 6.31 -5.48 -13.33
C GLY A 25 5.03 -6.18 -13.81
N ASN A 26 4.92 -7.51 -13.67
CA ASN A 26 3.67 -8.20 -14.00
C ASN A 26 2.59 -7.88 -12.95
N PRO A 27 1.52 -7.13 -13.29
CA PRO A 27 0.49 -6.72 -12.33
C PRO A 27 -0.36 -7.87 -11.80
N ALA A 28 -0.33 -9.04 -12.46
CA ALA A 28 -1.00 -10.24 -11.98
C ALA A 28 -0.19 -10.98 -10.89
N THR A 29 1.06 -10.58 -10.64
CA THR A 29 1.86 -11.17 -9.57
C THR A 29 1.25 -10.79 -8.22
N PRO A 30 0.82 -11.78 -7.40
CA PRO A 30 0.22 -11.51 -6.11
C PRO A 30 1.23 -10.85 -5.18
N TYR A 31 0.72 -10.22 -4.12
CA TYR A 31 1.57 -9.72 -3.05
C TYR A 31 2.32 -10.89 -2.38
N GLY A 32 3.59 -10.67 -2.01
CA GLY A 32 4.52 -11.73 -1.62
C GLY A 32 5.16 -12.52 -2.78
N GLY A 33 4.71 -12.34 -4.03
CA GLY A 33 5.36 -12.88 -5.22
C GLY A 33 6.59 -12.07 -5.64
N ASN A 34 7.23 -12.48 -6.76
CA ASN A 34 8.41 -11.80 -7.32
C ASN A 34 8.05 -10.48 -8.01
N ARG A 35 7.54 -9.50 -7.27
CA ARG A 35 7.02 -8.21 -7.76
C ARG A 35 7.84 -6.98 -7.35
N ASP A 36 8.81 -7.18 -6.47
CA ASP A 36 9.67 -6.13 -5.93
C ASP A 36 11.09 -6.27 -6.47
N MET A 37 11.81 -5.16 -6.56
CA MET A 37 13.17 -5.14 -7.10
C MET A 37 14.16 -4.60 -6.08
N VAL A 38 15.35 -5.19 -6.06
CA VAL A 38 16.54 -4.62 -5.42
C VAL A 38 17.59 -4.34 -6.48
N ILE A 39 17.94 -3.07 -6.66
CA ILE A 39 19.01 -2.64 -7.56
C ILE A 39 20.29 -2.50 -6.75
N THR A 40 21.32 -3.25 -7.12
CA THR A 40 22.64 -3.14 -6.51
C THR A 40 23.62 -2.44 -7.44
N VAL A 41 24.16 -1.31 -6.99
CA VAL A 41 25.28 -0.61 -7.63
C VAL A 41 26.58 -1.01 -6.92
N GLY A 42 27.62 -1.29 -7.68
CA GLY A 42 28.87 -1.81 -7.13
C GLY A 42 29.95 -2.05 -8.18
N SER A 43 31.03 -2.71 -7.78
CA SER A 43 32.19 -3.01 -8.61
C SER A 43 32.20 -4.48 -9.01
N GLY A 44 32.14 -4.75 -10.31
CA GLY A 44 32.31 -6.08 -10.89
C GLY A 44 33.70 -6.33 -11.49
N SER A 45 34.69 -5.48 -11.19
CA SER A 45 36.04 -5.56 -11.78
C SER A 45 36.96 -6.59 -11.10
N GLY A 46 36.41 -7.47 -10.26
CA GLY A 46 37.13 -8.51 -9.52
C GLY A 46 36.43 -9.87 -9.62
N PRO A 47 36.97 -10.91 -8.95
CA PRO A 47 36.42 -12.26 -8.98
C PRO A 47 35.03 -12.38 -8.31
N ALA A 48 34.63 -11.39 -7.51
CA ALA A 48 33.31 -11.29 -6.91
C ALA A 48 32.78 -9.86 -7.07
N PHE A 49 31.46 -9.73 -7.22
CA PHE A 49 30.81 -8.43 -7.24
C PHE A 49 30.85 -7.80 -5.83
N ARG A 50 31.38 -6.58 -5.73
CA ARG A 50 31.43 -5.83 -4.48
C ARG A 50 30.31 -4.78 -4.46
N PRO A 51 29.23 -4.99 -3.68
CA PRO A 51 28.14 -4.02 -3.56
C PRO A 51 28.61 -2.74 -2.88
N TRP A 52 28.09 -1.61 -3.34
CA TRP A 52 28.28 -0.29 -2.74
C TRP A 52 26.96 0.32 -2.26
N LEU A 53 25.87 0.10 -3.01
CA LEU A 53 24.55 0.64 -2.71
C LEU A 53 23.45 -0.33 -3.19
N ARG A 54 22.50 -0.65 -2.32
CA ARG A 54 21.35 -1.52 -2.58
C ARG A 54 20.06 -0.75 -2.35
N LEU A 55 19.30 -0.54 -3.42
CA LEU A 55 18.06 0.23 -3.45
C LEU A 55 16.88 -0.71 -3.69
N ALA A 56 15.93 -0.76 -2.76
CA ALA A 56 14.75 -1.63 -2.86
C ALA A 56 13.46 -0.85 -3.08
N THR A 57 12.48 -1.47 -3.74
CA THR A 57 11.06 -1.10 -3.62
C THR A 57 10.36 -2.15 -2.76
N GLY A 58 9.30 -1.77 -2.05
CA GLY A 58 8.45 -2.75 -1.38
C GLY A 58 7.61 -2.16 -0.26
N SER A 59 7.22 -3.01 0.68
CA SER A 59 6.41 -2.63 1.84
C SER A 59 7.21 -1.81 2.85
N ALA A 60 6.51 -1.09 3.73
CA ALA A 60 7.15 -0.31 4.79
C ALA A 60 8.00 -1.16 5.74
N ILE A 61 7.75 -2.47 5.84
CA ILE A 61 8.49 -3.40 6.71
C ILE A 61 9.97 -3.49 6.30
N LEU A 62 10.32 -3.17 5.04
CA LEU A 62 11.72 -3.07 4.59
C LEU A 62 12.55 -2.04 5.38
N ALA A 63 11.93 -1.17 6.17
CA ALA A 63 12.63 -0.34 7.15
C ALA A 63 13.48 -1.16 8.14
N GLU A 64 13.08 -2.39 8.48
CA GLU A 64 13.89 -3.29 9.33
C GLU A 64 15.18 -3.72 8.63
N GLU A 65 15.11 -4.14 7.38
CA GLU A 65 16.29 -4.52 6.57
C GLU A 65 17.25 -3.34 6.40
N VAL A 66 16.71 -2.15 6.14
CA VAL A 66 17.51 -0.91 6.08
C VAL A 66 18.18 -0.63 7.43
N ALA A 67 17.47 -0.79 8.54
CA ALA A 67 18.02 -0.55 9.87
C ALA A 67 19.10 -1.56 10.27
N GLN A 68 18.99 -2.81 9.83
CA GLN A 68 19.98 -3.86 10.11
C GLN A 68 21.24 -3.72 9.24
N GLY A 69 21.15 -3.08 8.07
CA GLY A 69 22.28 -2.88 7.15
C GLY A 69 22.73 -4.16 6.44
N ASN A 70 21.92 -5.22 6.45
CA ASN A 70 22.27 -6.56 5.97
C ASN A 70 21.51 -6.97 4.70
N GLY A 71 21.33 -6.07 3.74
CA GLY A 71 20.75 -6.46 2.44
C GLY A 71 20.17 -5.31 1.62
N VAL A 72 19.69 -4.27 2.27
CA VAL A 72 19.14 -3.08 1.63
C VAL A 72 19.71 -1.84 2.34
N ASP A 73 20.18 -0.87 1.56
CA ASP A 73 20.74 0.37 2.09
C ASP A 73 19.68 1.50 2.07
N LEU A 74 18.82 1.54 1.05
CA LEU A 74 17.65 2.43 0.99
C LEU A 74 16.43 1.67 0.44
N ALA A 75 15.25 1.99 0.96
CA ALA A 75 13.98 1.47 0.45
C ALA A 75 13.03 2.61 0.06
N PHE A 76 12.36 2.46 -1.08
CA PHE A 76 11.24 3.27 -1.48
C PHE A 76 9.96 2.59 -0.99
N VAL A 77 9.26 3.24 -0.05
CA VAL A 77 8.09 2.68 0.63
C VAL A 77 6.88 3.61 0.52
N ASN A 78 5.68 3.02 0.51
CA ASN A 78 4.39 3.73 0.55
C ASN A 78 3.46 3.06 1.59
N PRO A 79 2.69 3.83 2.39
CA PRO A 79 2.72 5.28 2.55
C PRO A 79 3.80 5.78 3.52
N SER A 80 4.15 7.06 3.39
CA SER A 80 5.16 7.72 4.23
C SER A 80 4.83 7.70 5.73
N ALA A 81 3.54 7.65 6.09
CA ALA A 81 3.10 7.55 7.47
C ALA A 81 3.62 6.28 8.18
N LEU A 82 3.80 5.16 7.45
CA LEU A 82 4.37 3.94 8.03
C LEU A 82 5.86 4.08 8.34
N LEU A 83 6.58 4.98 7.65
CA LEU A 83 7.96 5.29 8.02
C LEU A 83 8.03 6.08 9.34
N THR A 84 7.05 6.93 9.62
CA THR A 84 6.92 7.56 10.94
C THR A 84 6.67 6.52 12.04
N GLN A 85 5.87 5.49 11.76
CA GLN A 85 5.67 4.36 12.66
C GLN A 85 6.99 3.60 12.91
N ALA A 86 7.79 3.36 11.87
CA ALA A 86 9.12 2.77 11.97
C ALA A 86 10.07 3.58 12.86
N TYR A 87 10.14 4.89 12.62
CA TYR A 87 10.99 5.80 13.39
C TYR A 87 10.59 5.86 14.87
N ARG A 88 9.29 5.78 15.18
CA ARG A 88 8.77 5.85 16.56
C ARG A 88 8.67 4.50 17.26
N GLY A 89 8.75 3.39 16.54
CA GLY A 89 8.56 2.05 17.11
C GLY A 89 7.12 1.79 17.55
N VAL A 90 6.16 2.14 16.69
CA VAL A 90 4.73 1.92 16.93
C VAL A 90 4.09 1.21 15.74
N GLY A 91 2.85 0.76 15.91
CA GLY A 91 2.08 0.11 14.85
C GLY A 91 2.76 -1.16 14.34
N LEU A 92 3.23 -1.15 13.08
CA LEU A 92 3.94 -2.29 12.49
C LEU A 92 5.26 -2.65 13.17
N PHE A 93 5.87 -1.71 13.88
CA PHE A 93 7.23 -1.86 14.41
C PHE A 93 7.22 -1.95 15.92
N ARG A 94 7.94 -2.95 16.47
CA ARG A 94 7.98 -3.21 17.91
C ARG A 94 8.90 -2.25 18.68
N ALA A 95 9.84 -1.62 17.99
CA ALA A 95 10.82 -0.72 18.58
C ALA A 95 11.24 0.36 17.57
N PRO A 96 11.70 1.54 18.02
CA PRO A 96 12.18 2.59 17.14
C PRO A 96 13.35 2.12 16.26
N LEU A 97 13.27 2.39 14.96
CA LEU A 97 14.34 2.11 14.02
C LEU A 97 15.16 3.37 13.69
N PRO A 98 16.49 3.27 13.54
CA PRO A 98 17.37 4.41 13.24
C PRO A 98 17.29 4.86 11.76
N VAL A 99 16.12 4.80 11.13
CA VAL A 99 15.90 5.18 9.73
C VAL A 99 15.84 6.71 9.55
N ARG A 100 16.15 7.18 8.33
CA ARG A 100 16.10 8.60 7.96
C ARG A 100 15.46 8.76 6.58
N ILE A 101 14.75 9.88 6.39
CA ILE A 101 14.20 10.26 5.08
C ILE A 101 15.33 10.83 4.22
N VAL A 102 15.47 10.32 3.01
CA VAL A 102 16.38 10.88 1.98
C VAL A 102 15.62 11.82 1.05
N ALA A 103 14.46 11.38 0.57
CA ALA A 103 13.59 12.15 -0.31
C ALA A 103 12.12 11.73 -0.11
N VAL A 104 11.21 12.64 -0.47
CA VAL A 104 9.77 12.36 -0.56
C VAL A 104 9.36 12.50 -2.02
N TYR A 105 8.74 11.46 -2.56
CA TYR A 105 8.18 11.48 -3.91
C TYR A 105 6.65 11.60 -3.80
N PRO A 106 6.08 12.80 -4.03
CA PRO A 106 4.64 12.99 -3.90
C PRO A 106 3.91 12.26 -5.03
N SER A 107 2.84 11.56 -4.69
CA SER A 107 1.86 11.01 -5.62
C SER A 107 0.48 11.61 -5.33
N TRP A 108 -0.39 11.67 -6.34
CA TRP A 108 -1.81 11.88 -6.10
C TRP A 108 -2.42 10.56 -5.63
N ASP A 109 -2.06 10.18 -4.40
CA ASP A 109 -2.59 8.99 -3.76
C ASP A 109 -2.98 9.29 -2.31
N ARG A 110 -4.08 8.68 -1.87
CA ARG A 110 -4.65 8.82 -0.53
C ARG A 110 -5.30 7.51 -0.16
N PHE A 111 -5.18 7.16 1.11
CA PHE A 111 -6.06 6.15 1.69
C PHE A 111 -7.44 6.79 1.94
N VAL A 112 -8.52 6.17 1.44
CA VAL A 112 -9.87 6.72 1.54
C VAL A 112 -10.86 5.65 2.00
N PHE A 113 -11.70 6.01 2.96
CA PHE A 113 -12.90 5.25 3.29
C PHE A 113 -14.08 5.74 2.44
N MET A 114 -14.46 5.01 1.40
CA MET A 114 -15.65 5.34 0.60
C MET A 114 -16.82 4.47 1.05
N VAL A 115 -17.99 5.05 1.33
CA VAL A 115 -19.21 4.33 1.73
C VAL A 115 -20.42 4.86 0.97
N HIS A 116 -21.32 3.97 0.59
CA HIS A 116 -22.56 4.32 -0.09
C HIS A 116 -23.58 4.91 0.91
N PRO A 117 -24.16 6.11 0.67
CA PRO A 117 -25.11 6.75 1.59
C PRO A 117 -26.36 5.93 1.94
N ARG A 118 -26.80 5.02 1.04
CA ARG A 118 -27.87 4.02 1.29
C ARG A 118 -27.71 3.20 2.58
N THR A 119 -26.49 3.02 3.06
CA THR A 119 -26.21 2.30 4.31
C THR A 119 -26.60 3.13 5.55
N GLY A 120 -26.82 4.44 5.36
CA GLY A 120 -27.01 5.41 6.41
C GLY A 120 -25.73 5.78 7.16
N ILE A 121 -24.60 5.14 6.89
CA ILE A 121 -23.31 5.39 7.57
C ILE A 121 -22.71 6.71 7.08
N ARG A 122 -22.31 7.57 8.03
CA ARG A 122 -21.72 8.89 7.75
C ARG A 122 -20.38 9.12 8.43
N SER A 123 -19.93 8.18 9.25
CA SER A 123 -18.64 8.26 9.96
C SER A 123 -18.15 6.86 10.34
N LEU A 124 -16.92 6.74 10.85
CA LEU A 124 -16.40 5.45 11.31
C LEU A 124 -17.15 4.97 12.56
N ALA A 125 -17.51 5.86 13.48
CA ALA A 125 -18.34 5.54 14.64
C ALA A 125 -19.70 4.94 14.25
N ASP A 126 -20.29 5.44 13.16
CA ASP A 126 -21.55 4.96 12.61
C ASP A 126 -21.48 3.46 12.19
N ILE A 127 -20.33 3.01 11.69
CA ILE A 127 -20.11 1.60 11.32
C ILE A 127 -20.29 0.72 12.57
N LYS A 128 -19.65 1.09 13.69
CA LYS A 128 -19.77 0.37 14.97
C LYS A 128 -21.17 0.43 15.56
N ALA A 129 -21.79 1.60 15.53
CA ALA A 129 -23.10 1.82 16.16
C ALA A 129 -24.21 1.05 15.42
N LYS A 130 -24.21 1.09 14.09
CA LYS A 130 -25.27 0.49 13.27
C LYS A 130 -25.08 -1.00 13.04
N ARG A 131 -23.82 -1.46 13.04
CA ARG A 131 -23.47 -2.85 12.71
C ARG A 131 -24.11 -3.31 11.40
N TYR A 132 -24.16 -2.40 10.43
CA TYR A 132 -24.72 -2.69 9.12
C TYR A 132 -23.90 -3.81 8.45
N PRO A 133 -24.53 -4.81 7.81
CA PRO A 133 -23.82 -5.92 7.15
C PRO A 133 -23.14 -5.44 5.85
N LEU A 134 -22.08 -4.64 5.99
CA LEU A 134 -21.39 -3.98 4.88
C LEU A 134 -20.74 -4.98 3.93
N ARG A 135 -20.89 -4.75 2.63
CA ARG A 135 -20.11 -5.38 1.55
C ARG A 135 -18.93 -4.47 1.19
N ILE A 136 -17.74 -4.79 1.71
CA ILE A 136 -16.56 -3.91 1.67
C ILE A 136 -15.50 -4.50 0.76
N SER A 137 -14.98 -3.72 -0.20
CA SER A 137 -13.75 -4.08 -0.91
C SER A 137 -12.50 -3.67 -0.14
N VAL A 138 -11.60 -4.63 0.09
CA VAL A 138 -10.29 -4.45 0.75
C VAL A 138 -9.22 -5.30 0.05
N ARG A 139 -7.93 -5.09 0.39
CA ARG A 139 -6.84 -5.90 -0.15
C ARG A 139 -6.93 -7.36 0.30
N GLU A 140 -6.55 -8.29 -0.56
CA GLU A 140 -6.51 -9.71 -0.21
C GLU A 140 -5.30 -10.09 0.64
N ASP A 141 -4.19 -9.35 0.51
CA ASP A 141 -3.00 -9.59 1.32
C ASP A 141 -3.11 -8.89 2.69
N PRO A 142 -3.13 -9.65 3.80
CA PRO A 142 -3.28 -9.10 5.14
C PRO A 142 -2.05 -8.33 5.63
N THR A 143 -0.91 -8.47 4.97
CA THR A 143 0.34 -7.75 5.28
C THR A 143 0.43 -6.40 4.56
N HIS A 144 -0.52 -6.09 3.66
CA HIS A 144 -0.55 -4.83 2.95
C HIS A 144 -0.80 -3.66 3.92
N SER A 145 -0.13 -2.53 3.69
CA SER A 145 -0.21 -1.30 4.50
C SER A 145 -1.64 -0.82 4.76
N THR A 146 -2.52 -0.97 3.79
CA THR A 146 -3.94 -0.61 3.88
C THR A 146 -4.68 -1.33 5.01
N HIS A 147 -4.35 -2.61 5.29
CA HIS A 147 -4.94 -3.32 6.42
C HIS A 147 -4.56 -2.70 7.76
N VAL A 148 -3.29 -2.30 7.90
CA VAL A 148 -2.80 -1.58 9.08
C VAL A 148 -3.57 -0.29 9.29
N LEU A 149 -3.81 0.47 8.21
CA LEU A 149 -4.58 1.72 8.29
C LEU A 149 -6.04 1.49 8.66
N ILE A 150 -6.68 0.47 8.10
CA ILE A 150 -8.05 0.08 8.44
C ILE A 150 -8.14 -0.34 9.91
N ASP A 151 -7.26 -1.23 10.35
CA ASP A 151 -7.25 -1.76 11.72
C ASP A 151 -7.00 -0.63 12.72
N GLN A 152 -6.07 0.28 12.45
CA GLN A 152 -5.80 1.43 13.31
C GLN A 152 -7.01 2.37 13.40
N ALA A 153 -7.65 2.69 12.28
CA ALA A 153 -8.84 3.54 12.27
C ALA A 153 -10.03 2.88 12.97
N PHE A 154 -10.27 1.59 12.75
CA PHE A 154 -11.37 0.86 13.39
C PHE A 154 -11.13 0.65 14.89
N ALA A 155 -9.86 0.50 15.31
CA ALA A 155 -9.50 0.39 16.71
C ALA A 155 -9.84 1.65 17.52
N LEU A 156 -9.78 2.85 16.92
CA LEU A 156 -10.24 4.10 17.56
C LEU A 156 -11.73 4.03 17.93
N GLN A 157 -12.50 3.26 17.17
CA GLN A 157 -13.93 3.04 17.36
C GLN A 157 -14.24 1.70 18.07
N GLY A 158 -13.22 0.97 18.52
CA GLY A 158 -13.36 -0.28 19.26
C GLY A 158 -13.92 -1.45 18.43
N PHE A 159 -13.53 -1.58 17.16
CA PHE A 159 -13.86 -2.76 16.33
C PHE A 159 -12.78 -3.08 15.29
N SER A 160 -13.04 -4.08 14.46
CA SER A 160 -12.14 -4.62 13.43
C SER A 160 -12.90 -5.08 12.19
N LEU A 161 -12.18 -5.43 11.11
CA LEU A 161 -12.79 -6.07 9.94
C LEU A 161 -13.51 -7.39 10.28
N LYS A 162 -13.02 -8.14 11.27
CA LYS A 162 -13.67 -9.37 11.74
C LYS A 162 -15.06 -9.11 12.33
N ASP A 163 -15.24 -7.96 12.99
CA ASP A 163 -16.54 -7.60 13.53
C ASP A 163 -17.56 -7.37 12.42
N ILE A 164 -17.15 -6.79 11.28
CA ILE A 164 -18.03 -6.61 10.11
C ILE A 164 -18.60 -7.95 9.64
N GLU A 165 -17.75 -8.96 9.49
CA GLU A 165 -18.19 -10.31 9.10
C GLU A 165 -19.13 -10.91 10.16
N SER A 166 -18.84 -10.70 11.45
CA SER A 166 -19.69 -11.15 12.56
C SER A 166 -21.09 -10.50 12.56
N TRP A 167 -21.23 -9.31 11.98
CA TRP A 167 -22.50 -8.60 11.81
C TRP A 167 -23.26 -9.01 10.54
N GLY A 168 -22.76 -10.00 9.81
CA GLY A 168 -23.33 -10.47 8.55
C GLY A 168 -22.83 -9.73 7.31
N GLY A 169 -21.82 -8.86 7.46
CA GLY A 169 -21.13 -8.22 6.34
C GLY A 169 -20.23 -9.18 5.59
N ARG A 170 -19.62 -8.69 4.51
CA ARG A 170 -18.74 -9.48 3.63
C ARG A 170 -17.56 -8.66 3.15
N LEU A 171 -16.37 -9.25 3.24
CA LEU A 171 -15.17 -8.71 2.62
C LEU A 171 -15.04 -9.22 1.18
N ILE A 172 -14.86 -8.29 0.24
CA ILE A 172 -14.54 -8.56 -1.17
C ILE A 172 -13.04 -8.34 -1.30
N LEU A 173 -12.30 -9.44 -1.19
CA LEU A 173 -10.84 -9.44 -1.26
C LEU A 173 -10.37 -9.23 -2.70
N CYS A 174 -9.48 -8.25 -2.89
CA CYS A 174 -8.99 -7.83 -4.20
C CYS A 174 -7.47 -7.68 -4.19
N GLY A 175 -6.82 -7.87 -5.33
CA GLY A 175 -5.39 -7.72 -5.50
C GLY A 175 -4.97 -6.25 -5.57
N GLY A 176 -4.60 -5.80 -6.76
CA GLY A 176 -4.27 -4.38 -7.06
C GLY A 176 -5.47 -3.44 -6.92
N PRO A 177 -5.26 -2.10 -6.89
CA PRO A 177 -6.38 -1.18 -6.78
C PRO A 177 -7.31 -1.18 -8.00
N ALA A 178 -6.79 -1.61 -9.17
CA ALA A 178 -7.52 -1.76 -10.43
C ALA A 178 -8.07 -3.19 -10.66
N ASP A 179 -8.08 -4.04 -9.64
CA ASP A 179 -8.53 -5.43 -9.78
C ASP A 179 -10.01 -5.49 -10.20
N VAL A 180 -10.31 -6.29 -11.22
CA VAL A 180 -11.68 -6.51 -11.73
C VAL A 180 -12.63 -7.03 -10.65
N ARG A 181 -12.11 -7.79 -9.67
CA ARG A 181 -12.87 -8.26 -8.49
C ARG A 181 -13.44 -7.10 -7.66
N ARG A 182 -12.87 -5.90 -7.77
CA ARG A 182 -13.42 -4.65 -7.22
C ARG A 182 -14.26 -3.90 -8.25
N LEU A 183 -13.68 -3.63 -9.42
CA LEU A 183 -14.26 -2.69 -10.36
C LEU A 183 -15.60 -3.19 -10.92
N GLU A 184 -15.76 -4.49 -11.16
CA GLU A 184 -17.02 -4.98 -11.70
C GLU A 184 -18.18 -4.94 -10.67
N PRO A 185 -18.05 -5.46 -9.43
CA PRO A 185 -19.11 -5.31 -8.43
C PRO A 185 -19.40 -3.84 -8.08
N LEU A 186 -18.38 -2.97 -8.11
CA LEU A 186 -18.56 -1.52 -7.93
C LEU A 186 -19.45 -0.93 -9.04
N GLY A 187 -19.15 -1.26 -10.30
CA GLY A 187 -19.94 -0.82 -11.46
C GLY A 187 -21.38 -1.37 -11.47
N ARG A 188 -21.61 -2.53 -10.84
CA ARG A 188 -22.95 -3.11 -10.67
C ARG A 188 -23.70 -2.58 -9.42
N GLY A 189 -23.09 -1.71 -8.61
CA GLY A 189 -23.69 -1.19 -7.38
C GLY A 189 -23.80 -2.22 -6.25
N GLU A 190 -23.00 -3.29 -6.31
CA GLU A 190 -23.02 -4.42 -5.36
C GLU A 190 -22.12 -4.20 -4.14
N LEU A 191 -21.29 -3.16 -4.14
CA LEU A 191 -20.45 -2.79 -3.00
C LEU A 191 -21.14 -1.70 -2.18
N ASP A 192 -21.02 -1.81 -0.86
CA ASP A 192 -21.42 -0.74 0.06
C ASP A 192 -20.25 0.17 0.39
N ALA A 193 -19.02 -0.34 0.30
CA ALA A 193 -17.83 0.41 0.67
C ALA A 193 -16.57 -0.05 -0.09
N VAL A 194 -15.61 0.86 -0.24
CA VAL A 194 -14.24 0.60 -0.72
C VAL A 194 -13.27 1.29 0.21
N PHE A 195 -12.37 0.53 0.84
CA PHE A 195 -11.34 1.05 1.74
C PHE A 195 -9.96 0.73 1.16
N ASP A 196 -9.34 1.72 0.52
CA ASP A 196 -8.06 1.51 -0.17
C ASP A 196 -7.32 2.81 -0.49
N GLU A 197 -6.09 2.66 -0.94
CA GLU A 197 -5.29 3.63 -1.69
C GLU A 197 -5.31 3.32 -3.21
N GLY A 198 -4.46 3.99 -3.99
CA GLY A 198 -4.42 3.91 -5.44
C GLY A 198 -5.62 4.58 -6.09
N ILE A 199 -6.11 5.69 -5.53
CA ILE A 199 -7.41 6.30 -5.89
C ILE A 199 -7.57 6.60 -7.39
N VAL A 200 -6.48 6.80 -8.12
CA VAL A 200 -6.47 7.13 -9.56
C VAL A 200 -7.24 6.10 -10.41
N VAL A 201 -7.28 4.82 -9.99
CA VAL A 201 -7.87 3.75 -10.82
C VAL A 201 -9.29 3.34 -10.44
N TRP A 202 -9.82 3.82 -9.31
CA TRP A 202 -11.12 3.36 -8.82
C TRP A 202 -12.01 4.46 -8.20
N LEU A 203 -11.46 5.61 -7.79
CA LEU A 203 -12.23 6.65 -7.09
C LEU A 203 -13.34 7.25 -7.95
N GLU A 204 -13.05 7.56 -9.22
CA GLU A 204 -14.05 8.10 -10.15
C GLU A 204 -15.23 7.14 -10.29
N GLN A 205 -14.95 5.84 -10.46
CA GLN A 205 -15.99 4.83 -10.56
C GLN A 205 -16.79 4.68 -9.26
N ALA A 206 -16.14 4.81 -8.10
CA ALA A 206 -16.85 4.79 -6.81
C ALA A 206 -17.80 5.98 -6.66
N LEU A 207 -17.37 7.18 -7.07
CA LEU A 207 -18.21 8.38 -7.09
C LEU A 207 -19.38 8.22 -8.08
N THR A 208 -19.13 7.70 -9.28
CA THR A 208 -20.20 7.40 -10.26
C THR A 208 -21.20 6.37 -9.73
N ALA A 209 -20.73 5.39 -8.94
CA ALA A 209 -21.58 4.41 -8.27
C ALA A 209 -22.31 4.96 -7.03
N GLY A 210 -22.14 6.26 -6.72
CA GLY A 210 -22.85 6.94 -5.63
C GLY A 210 -22.21 6.79 -4.25
N LEU A 211 -20.98 6.25 -4.16
CA LEU A 211 -20.24 6.24 -2.89
C LEU A 211 -19.70 7.65 -2.60
N ALA A 212 -19.59 7.98 -1.31
CA ALA A 212 -19.00 9.21 -0.83
C ALA A 212 -17.87 8.92 0.17
N PRO A 213 -16.84 9.78 0.25
CA PRO A 213 -15.80 9.64 1.26
C PRO A 213 -16.40 9.90 2.64
N LEU A 214 -15.98 9.11 3.64
CA LEU A 214 -16.21 9.44 5.03
C LEU A 214 -15.21 10.51 5.47
N GLU A 215 -15.71 11.55 6.14
CA GLU A 215 -14.86 12.44 6.91
C GLU A 215 -14.48 11.75 8.22
N LEU A 216 -13.21 11.91 8.61
CA LEU A 216 -12.74 11.45 9.92
C LEU A 216 -13.15 12.47 10.98
N GLU A 217 -13.61 11.98 12.13
CA GLU A 217 -14.14 12.80 13.19
C GLU A 217 -13.06 13.77 13.74
N PRO A 218 -13.32 15.09 13.88
CA PRO A 218 -12.30 16.07 14.25
C PRO A 218 -11.57 15.77 15.56
N GLY A 219 -12.28 15.20 16.55
CA GLY A 219 -11.72 14.88 17.87
C GLY A 219 -10.83 13.63 17.91
N GLU A 220 -10.63 12.93 16.79
CA GLU A 220 -9.70 11.78 16.72
C GLU A 220 -8.24 12.20 16.51
N PHE A 221 -7.98 13.49 16.25
CA PHE A 221 -6.65 14.03 15.92
C PHE A 221 -6.05 14.94 17.00
N ASP A 222 -6.79 15.17 18.09
CA ASP A 222 -6.36 15.94 19.27
C ASP A 222 -5.62 15.05 20.29
#